data_AF-A0A1Q9S5H8-F1
#
_entry.id   AF-A0A1Q9S5H8-F1
#
_cell.length_a   1.000
_cell.length_b   1.000
_cell.length_c   1.000
_cell.angle_alpha   90.00
_cell.angle_beta   90.00
_cell.angle_gamma   90.00
#
_symmetry.space_group_name_H-M   'P 1'
#
loop_
_entity.id
_entity.type
_entity.pdbx_description
1 polymer ?
#
loop_
_entity_poly.entity_id
_entity_poly.type
_entity_poly.pdbx_seq_one_letter_code
_entity_poly.pdbx_strand_id
1 'polypeptide(L)'
;MTLREVAARVGMRAPSLYSHFASKHAIYDAMYGQAWAEYDRAAEAAVRHLPAEPRRVLREIARQYFEFATADMPRHQLMDLRTIPDFTPSDESYACAVRVYDRFRTVMASIGITADEDLDLFVALIGGLADSQWANDPGGDRYARLLDRAVDMYADALHLPPEEP
;
A
#
# COMPACT_ATOMS: atom_id res chain seq x y z
N MET A 1 -14.84 5.76 -6.51
CA MET A 1 -15.57 4.55 -6.07
C MET A 1 -17.03 4.89 -5.69
N THR A 2 -18.02 4.20 -6.28
CA THR A 2 -19.44 4.32 -5.90
C THR A 2 -19.91 3.09 -5.11
N LEU A 3 -20.89 3.23 -4.21
CA LEU A 3 -21.48 2.08 -3.49
C LEU A 3 -22.08 1.01 -4.42
N ARG A 4 -22.42 1.38 -5.66
CA ARG A 4 -22.94 0.47 -6.68
C ARG A 4 -21.85 -0.45 -7.23
N GLU A 5 -20.63 0.07 -7.40
CA GLU A 5 -19.44 -0.71 -7.75
C GLU A 5 -19.06 -1.69 -6.62
N VAL A 6 -19.15 -1.23 -5.37
CA VAL A 6 -18.93 -2.07 -4.17
C VAL A 6 -19.94 -3.22 -4.11
N ALA A 7 -21.23 -2.93 -4.23
CA ALA A 7 -22.28 -3.94 -4.16
C ALA A 7 -22.13 -5.00 -5.27
N ALA A 8 -21.81 -4.58 -6.49
CA ALA A 8 -21.58 -5.49 -7.61
C ALA A 8 -20.41 -6.45 -7.35
N ARG A 9 -19.34 -5.99 -6.69
CA ARG A 9 -18.14 -6.78 -6.44
C ARG A 9 -18.30 -7.83 -5.34
N VAL A 10 -19.19 -7.61 -4.38
CA VAL A 10 -19.55 -8.60 -3.33
C VAL A 10 -20.77 -9.45 -3.69
N GLY A 11 -21.23 -9.40 -4.95
CA GLY A 11 -22.39 -10.19 -5.41
C GLY A 11 -23.73 -9.77 -4.80
N MET A 12 -23.82 -8.55 -4.25
CA MET A 12 -25.01 -8.03 -3.58
C MET A 12 -25.71 -6.97 -4.44
N ARG A 13 -27.03 -6.84 -4.29
CA ARG A 13 -27.76 -5.71 -4.86
C ARG A 13 -27.53 -4.48 -3.97
N ALA A 14 -27.27 -3.32 -4.56
CA ALA A 14 -27.02 -2.07 -3.82
C ALA A 14 -28.03 -1.77 -2.67
N PRO A 15 -29.34 -2.05 -2.80
CA PRO A 15 -30.29 -1.92 -1.68
C PRO A 15 -30.02 -2.86 -0.50
N SER A 16 -29.57 -4.09 -0.76
CA SER A 16 -29.22 -5.08 0.28
C SER A 16 -27.95 -4.72 1.03
N LEU A 17 -27.06 -3.92 0.43
CA LEU A 17 -25.84 -3.45 1.10
C LEU A 17 -26.19 -2.53 2.30
N TYR A 18 -27.22 -1.69 2.15
CA TYR A 18 -27.68 -0.78 3.20
C TYR A 18 -28.38 -1.49 4.37
N SER A 19 -28.84 -2.74 4.22
CA SER A 19 -29.44 -3.49 5.33
C SER A 19 -28.40 -4.17 6.24
N HIS A 20 -27.18 -4.38 5.75
CA HIS A 20 -26.10 -4.99 6.55
C HIS A 20 -25.22 -3.97 7.27
N PHE A 21 -25.24 -2.71 6.86
CA PHE A 21 -24.38 -1.67 7.41
C PHE A 21 -25.20 -0.48 7.89
N ALA A 22 -24.84 0.05 9.07
CA ALA A 22 -25.55 1.17 9.69
C ALA A 22 -25.47 2.47 8.89
N SER A 23 -24.46 2.63 8.02
CA SER A 23 -24.30 3.80 7.15
C SER A 23 -23.38 3.52 5.96
N LYS A 24 -23.34 4.45 5.00
CA LYS A 24 -22.36 4.46 3.91
C LYS A 24 -20.91 4.49 4.43
N HIS A 25 -20.64 5.22 5.52
CA HIS A 25 -19.31 5.24 6.13
C HIS A 25 -18.96 3.91 6.78
N ALA A 26 -19.93 3.18 7.34
CA ALA A 26 -19.67 1.83 7.87
C ALA A 26 -19.24 0.84 6.78
N ILE A 27 -19.75 1.01 5.54
CA ILE A 27 -19.31 0.21 4.39
C ILE A 27 -17.87 0.55 4.02
N TYR A 28 -17.54 1.85 3.91
CA TYR A 28 -16.18 2.28 3.61
C TYR A 28 -15.18 1.90 4.70
N ASP A 29 -15.60 1.93 5.97
CA ASP A 29 -14.80 1.50 7.09
C ASP A 29 -14.44 0.01 6.99
N ALA A 30 -15.44 -0.85 6.79
CA ALA A 30 -15.22 -2.27 6.62
C ALA A 30 -14.33 -2.59 5.40
N MET A 31 -14.53 -1.88 4.30
CA MET A 31 -13.68 -2.03 3.11
C MET A 31 -12.24 -1.57 3.35
N TYR A 32 -12.05 -0.48 4.11
CA TYR A 32 -10.73 0.03 4.49
C TYR A 32 -10.00 -1.00 5.34
N GLY A 33 -10.66 -1.50 6.38
CA GLY A 33 -10.12 -2.56 7.24
C GLY A 33 -9.79 -3.83 6.46
N GLN A 34 -10.68 -4.26 5.55
CA GLN A 34 -10.44 -5.42 4.69
C GLN A 34 -9.21 -5.23 3.79
N ALA A 35 -9.08 -4.07 3.16
CA ALA A 35 -7.98 -3.77 2.25
C ALA A 35 -6.62 -3.81 2.97
N TRP A 36 -6.51 -3.17 4.13
CA TRP A 36 -5.30 -3.23 4.94
C TRP A 36 -5.04 -4.61 5.54
N ALA A 37 -6.06 -5.36 5.92
CA ALA A 37 -5.90 -6.73 6.40
C ALA A 37 -5.42 -7.68 5.29
N GLU A 38 -5.83 -7.45 4.04
CA GLU A 38 -5.32 -8.19 2.88
C GLU A 38 -3.84 -7.90 2.65
N TYR A 39 -3.45 -6.63 2.68
CA TYR A 39 -2.05 -6.24 2.55
C TYR A 39 -1.19 -6.71 3.74
N ASP A 40 -1.68 -6.63 4.98
CA ASP A 40 -0.97 -7.12 6.17
C ASP A 40 -0.62 -8.60 6.04
N ARG A 41 -1.56 -9.44 5.55
CA ARG A 41 -1.30 -10.86 5.27
C ARG A 41 -0.24 -11.06 4.18
N ALA A 42 -0.30 -10.27 3.10
CA ALA A 42 0.68 -10.33 2.03
C ALA A 42 2.08 -9.92 2.51
N ALA A 43 2.17 -8.81 3.25
CA ALA A 43 3.40 -8.29 3.83
C ALA A 43 3.99 -9.27 4.88
N GLU A 44 3.16 -9.86 5.74
CA GLU A 44 3.60 -10.88 6.69
C GLU A 44 4.18 -12.10 5.98
N ALA A 45 3.57 -12.53 4.86
CA ALA A 45 4.10 -13.62 4.06
C ALA A 45 5.43 -13.29 3.40
N ALA A 46 5.53 -12.08 2.84
CA ALA A 46 6.72 -11.57 2.18
C ALA A 46 7.94 -11.48 3.10
N VAL A 47 7.76 -10.99 4.34
CA VAL A 47 8.87 -10.80 5.29
C VAL A 47 9.67 -12.09 5.53
N ARG A 48 9.02 -13.26 5.46
CA ARG A 48 9.68 -14.56 5.63
C ARG A 48 10.63 -14.94 4.49
N HIS A 49 10.51 -14.27 3.35
CA HIS A 49 11.24 -14.56 2.12
C HIS A 49 12.09 -13.38 1.66
N LEU A 50 12.27 -12.36 2.51
CA LEU A 50 13.12 -11.23 2.18
C LEU A 50 14.58 -11.67 2.02
N PRO A 51 15.29 -11.08 1.05
CA PRO A 51 16.73 -11.29 0.88
C PRO A 51 17.51 -10.70 2.06
N ALA A 52 18.80 -11.02 2.14
CA ALA A 52 19.68 -10.46 3.18
C ALA A 52 20.23 -9.09 2.81
N GLU A 53 20.36 -8.81 1.50
CA GLU A 53 21.01 -7.62 0.99
C GLU A 53 20.07 -6.39 1.07
N PRO A 54 20.47 -5.27 1.72
CA PRO A 54 19.61 -4.11 1.95
C PRO A 54 18.86 -3.59 0.71
N ARG A 55 19.57 -3.45 -0.42
CA ARG A 55 18.96 -2.96 -1.67
C ARG A 55 17.94 -3.93 -2.25
N ARG A 56 18.17 -5.23 -2.12
CA ARG A 56 17.20 -6.24 -2.56
C ARG A 56 15.96 -6.24 -1.69
N VAL A 57 16.11 -6.03 -0.38
CA VAL A 57 14.99 -5.85 0.55
C VAL A 57 14.12 -4.66 0.13
N LEU A 58 14.73 -3.50 -0.14
CA LEU A 58 14.00 -2.31 -0.57
C LEU A 58 13.23 -2.55 -1.88
N ARG A 59 13.85 -3.18 -2.88
CA ARG A 59 13.17 -3.47 -4.16
C ARG A 59 12.02 -4.45 -3.99
N GLU A 60 12.17 -5.45 -3.11
CA GLU A 60 11.09 -6.40 -2.83
C GLU A 60 9.88 -5.70 -2.20
N ILE A 61 10.10 -4.88 -1.17
CA ILE A 61 9.03 -4.11 -0.52
C ILE A 61 8.36 -3.15 -1.51
N ALA A 62 9.17 -2.40 -2.27
CA ALA A 62 8.68 -1.45 -3.26
C ALA A 62 7.78 -2.13 -4.29
N ARG A 63 8.23 -3.26 -4.84
CA ARG A 63 7.48 -4.02 -5.83
C ARG A 63 6.18 -4.57 -5.26
N GLN A 64 6.22 -5.19 -4.09
CA GLN A 64 5.03 -5.77 -3.47
C GLN A 64 3.96 -4.71 -3.18
N TYR A 65 4.36 -3.57 -2.61
CA TYR A 65 3.41 -2.48 -2.39
C TYR A 65 2.91 -1.91 -3.72
N PHE A 66 3.78 -1.64 -4.69
CA PHE A 66 3.38 -1.09 -5.99
C PHE A 66 2.41 -2.00 -6.73
N GLU A 67 2.68 -3.30 -6.80
CA GLU A 67 1.80 -4.29 -7.42
C GLU A 67 0.44 -4.32 -6.70
N PHE A 68 0.44 -4.30 -5.37
CA PHE A 68 -0.79 -4.26 -4.59
C PHE A 68 -1.58 -2.96 -4.86
N ALA A 69 -0.93 -1.80 -4.83
CA ALA A 69 -1.55 -0.49 -5.07
C ALA A 69 -2.10 -0.34 -6.51
N THR A 70 -1.43 -0.95 -7.49
CA THR A 70 -1.81 -0.83 -8.92
C THR A 70 -2.76 -1.93 -9.41
N ALA A 71 -3.08 -2.92 -8.58
CA ALA A 71 -4.01 -3.99 -8.95
C ALA A 71 -5.50 -3.57 -8.89
N ASP A 72 -5.87 -2.62 -8.02
CA ASP A 72 -7.27 -2.25 -7.79
C ASP A 72 -7.40 -0.77 -7.38
N MET A 73 -7.79 0.08 -8.33
CA MET A 73 -7.92 1.52 -8.13
C MET A 73 -8.88 1.89 -6.98
N PRO A 74 -10.12 1.35 -6.88
CA PRO A 74 -10.97 1.60 -5.72
C PRO A 74 -10.34 1.22 -4.37
N ARG A 75 -9.57 0.13 -4.31
CA ARG A 75 -8.86 -0.26 -3.09
C ARG A 75 -7.74 0.74 -2.77
N HIS A 76 -6.93 1.10 -3.77
CA HIS A 76 -5.88 2.11 -3.64
C HIS A 76 -6.41 3.46 -3.14
N GLN A 77 -7.47 3.97 -3.76
CA GLN A 77 -8.12 5.23 -3.38
C GLN A 77 -8.65 5.24 -1.95
N LEU A 78 -9.03 4.08 -1.42
CA LEU A 78 -9.53 3.96 -0.06
C LEU A 78 -8.39 3.87 0.96
N MET A 79 -7.30 3.18 0.62
CA MET A 79 -6.15 3.01 1.50
C MET A 79 -5.32 4.29 1.62
N ASP A 80 -4.98 4.91 0.49
CA ASP A 80 -3.84 5.82 0.40
C ASP A 80 -4.24 7.26 0.06
N LEU A 81 -5.51 7.50 -0.27
CA LEU A 81 -6.02 8.82 -0.61
C LEU A 81 -7.25 9.19 0.24
N ARG A 82 -7.39 10.48 0.56
CA ARG A 82 -8.58 11.02 1.24
C ARG A 82 -9.67 11.41 0.24
N THR A 83 -10.15 10.45 -0.56
CA THR A 83 -11.11 10.71 -1.65
C THR A 83 -12.58 10.81 -1.21
N ILE A 84 -12.90 10.37 0.00
CA ILE A 84 -14.27 10.33 0.53
C ILE A 84 -14.44 11.47 1.54
N PRO A 85 -15.28 12.49 1.25
CA PRO A 85 -15.54 13.59 2.18
C PRO A 85 -16.05 13.10 3.53
N ASP A 86 -15.55 13.73 4.60
CA ASP A 86 -15.96 13.50 6.00
C ASP A 86 -15.87 12.04 6.48
N PHE A 87 -15.14 11.19 5.77
CA PHE A 87 -14.85 9.82 6.17
C PHE A 87 -13.52 9.76 6.92
N THR A 88 -13.51 9.07 8.05
CA THR A 88 -12.32 8.68 8.80
C THR A 88 -12.53 7.23 9.22
N PRO A 89 -11.55 6.33 8.98
CA PRO A 89 -11.68 4.96 9.43
C PRO A 89 -11.79 4.90 10.96
N SER A 90 -12.53 3.92 11.47
CA SER A 90 -12.56 3.59 12.89
C SER A 90 -11.18 3.11 13.36
N ASP A 91 -10.93 3.21 14.66
CA ASP A 91 -9.68 2.71 15.26
C ASP A 91 -9.46 1.21 14.96
N GLU A 92 -10.54 0.42 14.93
CA GLU A 92 -10.50 -1.01 14.61
C GLU A 92 -10.04 -1.26 13.17
N SER A 93 -10.65 -0.58 12.21
CA SER A 93 -10.28 -0.69 10.79
C SER A 93 -8.89 -0.11 10.51
N TYR A 94 -8.50 0.96 11.23
CA TYR A 94 -7.19 1.59 11.11
C TYR A 94 -6.05 0.76 11.71
N ALA A 95 -6.33 -0.08 12.72
CA ALA A 95 -5.31 -0.90 13.37
C ALA A 95 -4.53 -1.80 12.39
N CYS A 96 -5.14 -2.24 11.27
CA CYS A 96 -4.42 -3.01 10.25
C CYS A 96 -3.36 -2.18 9.52
N ALA A 97 -3.66 -0.92 9.18
CA ALA A 97 -2.71 -0.01 8.56
C ALA A 97 -1.51 0.27 9.50
N VAL A 98 -1.79 0.45 10.80
CA VAL A 98 -0.75 0.61 11.83
C VAL A 98 0.18 -0.60 11.87
N ARG A 99 -0.36 -1.82 11.93
CA ARG A 99 0.48 -3.05 11.96
C ARG A 99 1.34 -3.19 10.71
N VAL A 100 0.80 -2.85 9.54
CA VAL A 100 1.59 -2.83 8.29
C VAL A 100 2.74 -1.85 8.40
N TYR A 101 2.48 -0.62 8.85
CA TYR A 101 3.52 0.40 8.96
C TYR A 101 4.57 0.03 10.02
N ASP A 102 4.19 -0.58 11.14
CA ASP A 102 5.12 -1.06 12.16
C ASP A 102 5.97 -2.24 11.66
N ARG A 103 5.40 -3.11 10.82
CA ARG A 103 6.16 -4.16 10.13
C ARG A 103 7.15 -3.56 9.15
N PHE A 104 6.73 -2.58 8.35
CA PHE A 104 7.60 -1.83 7.45
C PHE A 104 8.75 -1.18 8.22
N ARG A 105 8.48 -0.46 9.31
CA ARG A 105 9.51 0.08 10.23
C ARG A 105 10.51 -0.99 10.69
N THR A 106 10.02 -2.14 11.11
CA THR A 106 10.86 -3.25 11.60
C THR A 106 11.80 -3.77 10.50
N VAL A 107 11.28 -3.91 9.28
CA VAL A 107 12.09 -4.35 8.13
C VAL A 107 13.09 -3.28 7.71
N MET A 108 12.71 -2.01 7.67
CA MET A 108 13.61 -0.91 7.34
C MET A 108 14.76 -0.79 8.36
N ALA A 109 14.44 -0.96 9.65
CA ALA A 109 15.44 -0.97 10.71
C ALA A 109 16.43 -2.13 10.58
N SER A 110 15.99 -3.30 10.10
CA SER A 110 16.89 -4.45 9.93
C SER A 110 17.94 -4.24 8.83
N ILE A 111 17.69 -3.31 7.91
CA ILE A 111 18.62 -2.91 6.84
C ILE A 111 19.30 -1.56 7.12
N GLY A 112 19.18 -1.04 8.35
CA GLY A 112 19.89 0.15 8.82
C GLY A 112 19.15 1.48 8.64
N ILE A 113 17.90 1.48 8.21
CA ILE A 113 17.10 2.69 8.00
C ILE A 113 16.17 2.88 9.20
N THR A 114 16.39 3.93 9.99
CA THR A 114 15.70 4.13 11.29
C THR A 114 15.13 5.53 11.50
N ALA A 115 15.50 6.51 10.68
CA ALA A 115 14.97 7.87 10.79
C ALA A 115 13.55 7.93 10.19
N ASP A 116 12.61 8.56 10.89
CA ASP A 116 11.22 8.64 10.44
C ASP A 116 11.11 9.37 9.09
N GLU A 117 11.93 10.40 8.85
CA GLU A 117 11.95 11.10 7.58
C GLU A 117 12.34 10.22 6.39
N ASP A 118 13.24 9.24 6.60
CA ASP A 118 13.67 8.33 5.55
C ASP A 118 12.56 7.31 5.22
N LEU A 119 11.80 6.90 6.24
CA LEU A 119 10.63 6.03 6.07
C LEU A 119 9.54 6.76 5.29
N ASP A 120 9.25 8.01 5.65
CA ASP A 120 8.26 8.85 4.97
C ASP A 120 8.66 9.13 3.52
N LEU A 121 9.94 9.38 3.25
CA LEU A 121 10.45 9.55 1.89
C LEU A 121 10.26 8.29 1.04
N PHE A 122 10.51 7.10 1.60
CA PHE A 122 10.30 5.84 0.88
C PHE A 122 8.82 5.63 0.54
N VAL A 123 7.93 5.84 1.52
CA VAL A 123 6.48 5.71 1.31
C VAL A 123 6.00 6.71 0.26
N ALA A 124 6.43 7.97 0.34
CA ALA A 124 6.08 9.01 -0.63
C ALA A 124 6.60 8.67 -2.04
N LEU A 125 7.82 8.12 -2.15
CA LEU A 125 8.42 7.73 -3.41
C LEU A 125 7.62 6.61 -4.09
N ILE A 126 7.35 5.51 -3.38
CA ILE A 126 6.66 4.36 -3.98
C ILE A 126 5.18 4.66 -4.19
N GLY A 127 4.51 5.31 -3.23
CA GLY A 127 3.13 5.77 -3.36
C GLY A 127 2.94 6.73 -4.54
N GLY A 128 3.86 7.68 -4.71
CA GLY A 128 3.85 8.61 -5.85
C GLY A 128 4.02 7.93 -7.20
N LEU A 129 4.82 6.86 -7.28
CA LEU A 129 4.93 6.04 -8.50
C LEU A 129 3.63 5.28 -8.79
N ALA A 130 2.99 4.71 -7.77
CA ALA A 130 1.70 4.03 -7.94
C ALA A 130 0.60 5.00 -8.38
N ASP A 131 0.53 6.18 -7.76
CA ASP A 131 -0.38 7.26 -8.16
C ASP A 131 -0.12 7.71 -9.60
N SER A 132 1.15 7.83 -9.97
CA SER A 132 1.53 8.24 -11.33
C SER A 132 1.18 7.17 -12.38
N GLN A 133 1.29 5.88 -12.04
CA GLN A 133 0.83 4.76 -12.88
C GLN A 133 -0.67 4.87 -13.14
N TRP A 134 -1.45 5.06 -12.08
CA TRP A 134 -2.90 5.22 -12.19
C TRP A 134 -3.30 6.46 -12.99
N ALA A 135 -2.65 7.58 -12.76
CA ALA A 135 -2.99 8.85 -13.38
C ALA A 135 -2.61 8.91 -14.86
N ASN A 136 -1.49 8.28 -15.26
CA ASN A 136 -0.87 8.57 -16.55
C ASN A 136 -0.58 7.36 -17.43
N ASP A 137 -0.72 6.13 -16.93
CA ASP A 137 -0.49 4.90 -17.69
C ASP A 137 -1.34 3.72 -17.15
N PRO A 138 -2.66 3.85 -16.97
CA PRO A 138 -3.47 2.80 -16.37
C PRO A 138 -3.43 1.51 -17.22
N GLY A 139 -3.02 0.40 -16.59
CA GLY A 139 -2.86 -0.90 -17.24
C GLY A 139 -1.55 -1.10 -18.02
N GLY A 140 -0.68 -0.09 -18.06
CA GLY A 140 0.67 -0.18 -18.61
C GLY A 140 1.73 -0.49 -17.54
N ASP A 141 3.01 -0.34 -17.91
CA ASP A 141 4.18 -0.65 -17.08
C ASP A 141 5.15 0.52 -16.90
N ARG A 142 4.79 1.72 -17.39
CA ARG A 142 5.74 2.84 -17.54
C ARG A 142 6.40 3.24 -16.22
N TYR A 143 5.65 3.22 -15.12
CA TYR A 143 6.17 3.56 -13.79
C TYR A 143 6.68 2.34 -13.05
N ALA A 144 6.10 1.15 -13.29
CA ALA A 144 6.63 -0.11 -12.77
C ALA A 144 8.11 -0.30 -13.16
N ARG A 145 8.47 0.01 -14.41
CA ARG A 145 9.86 -0.04 -14.92
C ARG A 145 10.82 0.96 -14.27
N LEU A 146 10.32 1.92 -13.50
CA LEU A 146 11.14 2.91 -12.78
C LEU A 146 11.45 2.49 -11.33
N LEU A 147 10.76 1.47 -10.80
CA LEU A 147 10.88 1.09 -9.39
C LEU A 147 12.31 0.82 -8.96
N ASP A 148 13.03 -0.04 -9.70
CA ASP A 148 14.40 -0.42 -9.33
C ASP A 148 15.33 0.80 -9.31
N ARG A 149 15.23 1.66 -10.33
CA ARG A 149 16.01 2.91 -10.40
C ARG A 149 15.65 3.88 -9.28
N ALA A 150 14.37 4.03 -8.95
CA ALA A 150 13.91 4.93 -7.90
C ALA A 150 14.39 4.44 -6.52
N VAL A 151 14.30 3.13 -6.27
CA VAL A 151 14.84 2.49 -5.06
C VAL A 151 16.34 2.67 -4.98
N ASP A 152 17.07 2.52 -6.09
CA ASP A 152 18.51 2.74 -6.10
C ASP A 152 18.89 4.19 -5.81
N MET A 153 18.16 5.17 -6.33
CA MET A 153 18.36 6.59 -5.99
C MET A 153 18.15 6.85 -4.49
N TYR A 154 17.13 6.24 -3.88
CA TYR A 154 16.87 6.32 -2.44
C TYR A 154 17.99 5.63 -1.63
N ALA A 155 18.40 4.42 -2.03
CA ALA A 155 19.46 3.66 -1.37
C ALA A 155 20.82 4.37 -1.45
N ASP A 156 21.12 5.03 -2.58
CA ASP A 156 22.33 5.83 -2.77
C ASP A 156 22.35 7.06 -1.85
N ALA A 157 21.21 7.74 -1.71
CA ALA A 157 21.06 8.88 -0.82
C ALA A 157 21.31 8.51 0.66
N LEU A 158 20.98 7.27 1.04
CA LEU A 158 21.22 6.72 2.38
C LEU A 158 22.55 5.99 2.52
N HIS A 159 23.39 5.99 1.48
CA HIS A 159 24.69 5.31 1.46
C HIS A 159 24.61 3.81 1.82
N LEU A 160 23.52 3.14 1.43
CA LEU A 160 23.39 1.69 1.62
C LEU A 160 24.42 0.93 0.78
N PRO A 161 24.98 -0.18 1.31
CA PRO A 161 26.00 -0.95 0.61
C PRO A 161 25.48 -1.43 -0.75
N PRO A 162 26.34 -1.46 -1.79
CA PRO A 162 25.97 -2.05 -3.07
C PRO A 162 25.75 -3.56 -2.91
N GLU A 163 25.05 -4.16 -3.86
CA GLU A 163 24.98 -5.62 -3.93
C GLU A 163 26.35 -6.21 -4.23
N GLU A 164 26.70 -7.30 -3.55
CA GLU A 164 27.85 -8.10 -3.92
C GLU A 164 27.57 -8.83 -5.25
N PRO A 165 28.54 -8.87 -6.18
CA PRO A 165 28.38 -9.47 -7.52
C PRO A 165 28.20 -10.99 -7.51
#